data_AF-A0A7S4HSY0-F1
#
_entry.id   AF-A0A7S4HSY0-F1
#
_cell.length_a   1.000
_cell.length_b   1.000
_cell.length_c   1.000
_cell.angle_alpha   90.00
_cell.angle_beta   90.00
_cell.angle_gamma   90.00
#
_symmetry.space_group_name_H-M   'P 1'
#
loop_
_entity.id
_entity.type
_entity.pdbx_description
1 polymer ?
#
loop_
_entity_poly.entity_id
_entity_poly.type
_entity_poly.pdbx_seq_one_letter_code
_entity_poly.pdbx_strand_id
1 'polypeptide(L)'
;MEDVLNKVNDQMLAYEQQEPLLDFQDMFEEMPVDIVVEGRKLIDSAFMLYWVPAKNRKNRTRGCNLVLFSDCLITIEEHKNKGHVVNYLTSVIPFRSCSVGENALPEETQQDFAHYFIVAHTKPNQSAE
;
A
#
# COMPACT_ATOMS: atom_id res chain seq x y z
N MET A 1 -38.53 14.01 -7.27
CA MET A 1 -38.05 14.05 -5.87
C MET A 1 -37.13 12.86 -5.58
N GLU A 2 -37.37 11.67 -6.15
CA GLU A 2 -36.44 10.52 -6.14
C GLU A 2 -35.04 10.81 -6.71
N ASP A 3 -34.92 11.60 -7.78
CA ASP A 3 -33.61 11.96 -8.37
C ASP A 3 -32.69 12.76 -7.42
N VAL A 4 -33.26 13.51 -6.48
CA VAL A 4 -32.48 14.29 -5.50
C VAL A 4 -31.97 13.38 -4.39
N LEU A 5 -32.81 12.44 -3.94
CA LEU A 5 -32.44 11.46 -2.91
C LEU A 5 -31.36 10.50 -3.44
N ASN A 6 -31.47 10.04 -4.69
CA ASN A 6 -30.46 9.19 -5.30
C ASN A 6 -29.12 9.93 -5.43
N LYS A 7 -29.12 11.20 -5.87
CA LYS A 7 -27.90 12.00 -5.96
C LYS A 7 -27.24 12.27 -4.61
N VAL A 8 -28.04 12.55 -3.57
CA VAL A 8 -27.51 12.74 -2.22
C VAL A 8 -26.94 11.44 -1.67
N ASN A 9 -27.60 10.31 -1.93
CA ASN A 9 -27.13 9.00 -1.50
C ASN A 9 -25.83 8.59 -2.21
N ASP A 10 -25.72 8.84 -3.52
CA ASP A 10 -24.51 8.59 -4.30
C ASP A 10 -23.34 9.47 -3.83
N GLN A 11 -23.61 10.73 -3.50
CA GLN A 11 -22.63 11.65 -2.93
C GLN A 11 -22.18 11.21 -1.54
N MET A 12 -23.10 10.80 -0.66
CA MET A 12 -22.75 10.26 0.65
C MET A 12 -21.90 9.01 0.56
N LEU A 13 -22.26 8.06 -0.31
CA LEU A 13 -21.46 6.86 -0.59
C LEU A 13 -20.06 7.19 -1.14
N ALA A 14 -19.95 8.25 -1.95
CA ALA A 14 -18.65 8.72 -2.45
C ALA A 14 -17.79 9.33 -1.34
N TYR A 15 -18.39 10.09 -0.42
CA TYR A 15 -17.69 10.66 0.74
C TYR A 15 -17.26 9.59 1.76
N GLU A 16 -18.12 8.63 2.09
CA GLU A 16 -17.79 7.51 2.99
C GLU A 16 -16.62 6.66 2.46
N GLN A 17 -16.45 6.60 1.13
CA GLN A 17 -15.31 5.89 0.51
C GLN A 17 -14.01 6.72 0.51
N GLN A 18 -14.09 8.03 0.70
CA GLN A 18 -12.94 8.94 0.73
C GLN A 18 -12.44 9.23 2.15
N GLU A 19 -13.28 9.12 3.16
CA GLU A 19 -12.91 9.34 4.57
C GLU A 19 -11.68 8.50 4.99
N PRO A 20 -11.58 7.19 4.66
CA PRO A 20 -10.39 6.40 4.98
C PRO A 20 -9.12 6.87 4.25
N LEU A 21 -9.25 7.55 3.11
CA LEU A 21 -8.10 8.09 2.37
C LEU A 21 -7.58 9.39 2.99
N LEU A 22 -8.48 10.20 3.57
CA LEU A 22 -8.14 11.42 4.29
C LEU A 22 -7.41 11.09 5.59
N ASP A 23 -7.97 10.18 6.40
CA ASP A 23 -7.34 9.69 7.62
C ASP A 23 -5.93 9.14 7.35
N PHE A 24 -5.77 8.49 6.21
CA PHE A 24 -4.49 7.95 5.78
C PHE A 24 -3.49 9.03 5.37
N GLN A 25 -3.95 10.07 4.66
CA GLN A 25 -3.10 11.19 4.24
C GLN A 25 -2.59 11.97 5.46
N ASP A 26 -3.41 12.10 6.49
CA ASP A 26 -3.07 12.78 7.76
C ASP A 26 -2.04 12.00 8.61
N MET A 27 -1.78 10.72 8.32
CA MET A 27 -0.73 9.94 9.01
C MET A 27 0.70 10.40 8.65
N PHE A 28 0.87 11.16 7.57
CA PHE A 28 2.16 11.64 7.10
C PHE A 28 2.37 13.08 7.55
N GLU A 29 3.56 13.35 8.10
CA GLU A 29 3.94 14.72 8.46
C GLU A 29 4.05 15.60 7.19
N GLU A 30 4.58 15.04 6.10
CA GLU A 30 4.59 15.63 4.77
C GLU A 30 4.29 14.54 3.73
N MET A 31 3.10 14.60 3.12
CA MET A 31 2.73 13.71 2.04
C MET A 31 3.13 14.35 0.69
N PRO A 32 4.08 13.76 -0.07
CA PRO A 32 4.57 14.39 -1.29
C PRO A 32 3.64 14.22 -2.50
N VAL A 33 2.54 13.45 -2.37
CA VAL A 33 1.60 13.12 -3.44
C VAL A 33 0.19 13.02 -2.89
N ASP A 34 -0.80 13.60 -3.55
CA ASP A 34 -2.20 13.43 -3.17
C ASP A 34 -2.68 12.00 -3.43
N ILE A 35 -3.11 11.34 -2.35
CA ILE A 35 -3.74 10.02 -2.45
C ILE A 35 -5.25 10.12 -2.55
N VAL A 36 -5.87 11.23 -2.14
CA VAL A 36 -7.31 11.46 -2.30
C VAL A 36 -7.60 11.87 -3.74
N VAL A 37 -7.90 10.87 -4.58
CA VAL A 37 -8.23 11.05 -6.00
C VAL A 37 -9.61 10.45 -6.26
N GLU A 38 -10.40 11.10 -7.10
CA GLU A 38 -11.73 10.61 -7.47
C GLU A 38 -11.65 9.17 -8.03
N GLY A 39 -12.48 8.28 -7.48
CA GLY A 39 -12.53 6.87 -7.88
C GLY A 39 -11.45 5.96 -7.29
N ARG A 40 -10.45 6.51 -6.57
CA ARG A 40 -9.51 5.68 -5.81
C ARG A 40 -10.19 5.11 -4.57
N LYS A 41 -9.97 3.83 -4.30
CA LYS A 41 -10.50 3.14 -3.12
C LYS A 41 -9.38 2.41 -2.39
N LEU A 42 -9.39 2.46 -1.06
CA LEU A 42 -8.56 1.61 -0.23
C LEU A 42 -9.07 0.17 -0.32
N ILE A 43 -8.19 -0.77 -0.67
CA ILE A 43 -8.50 -2.20 -0.77
C ILE A 43 -8.02 -2.91 0.50
N ASP A 44 -6.74 -2.79 0.83
CA ASP A 44 -6.13 -3.52 1.95
C ASP A 44 -4.81 -2.87 2.42
N SER A 45 -4.30 -3.29 3.58
CA SER A 45 -3.00 -2.89 4.09
C SER A 45 -2.31 -4.04 4.82
N ALA A 46 -0.99 -4.17 4.64
CA ALA A 46 -0.20 -5.22 5.27
C ALA A 46 1.22 -4.76 5.58
N PHE A 47 1.82 -5.28 6.66
CA PHE A 47 3.24 -5.12 6.91
C PHE A 47 4.04 -6.13 6.06
N MET A 48 5.06 -5.67 5.36
CA MET A 48 5.89 -6.52 4.51
C MET A 48 7.37 -6.23 4.67
N LEU A 49 8.19 -7.24 4.40
CA LEU A 49 9.65 -7.10 4.26
C LEU A 49 10.00 -7.06 2.77
N TYR A 50 10.76 -6.07 2.35
CA TYR A 50 11.26 -5.96 0.98
C TYR A 50 12.78 -5.81 0.95
N TRP A 51 13.36 -6.13 -0.20
CA TRP A 51 14.79 -6.14 -0.42
C TRP A 51 15.23 -4.78 -0.95
N VAL A 52 16.24 -4.18 -0.33
CA VAL A 52 16.86 -2.94 -0.79
C VAL A 52 18.28 -3.24 -1.26
N PRO A 53 18.61 -2.95 -2.54
CA PRO A 53 19.97 -3.05 -3.05
C PRO A 53 20.90 -2.15 -2.23
N ALA A 54 21.92 -2.74 -1.61
CA ALA A 54 22.94 -1.97 -0.93
C ALA A 54 24.15 -1.77 -1.85
N LYS A 55 24.76 -0.59 -1.81
CA LYS A 55 25.99 -0.28 -2.57
C LYS A 55 27.15 -1.25 -2.28
N ASN A 56 27.12 -1.91 -1.11
CA ASN A 56 28.05 -2.98 -0.74
C ASN A 56 27.31 -4.31 -0.86
N ARG A 57 27.95 -5.34 -1.44
CA ARG A 57 27.45 -6.70 -1.82
C ARG A 57 26.49 -7.47 -0.88
N LYS A 58 26.12 -6.96 0.30
CA LYS A 58 25.09 -7.53 1.17
C LYS A 58 23.82 -6.68 1.10
N ASN A 59 22.81 -7.20 0.40
CA ASN A 59 21.46 -6.65 0.39
C ASN A 59 20.92 -6.50 1.82
N ARG A 60 20.10 -5.48 2.05
CA ARG A 60 19.43 -5.25 3.33
C ARG A 60 17.94 -5.48 3.16
N THR A 61 17.33 -6.20 4.09
CA THR A 61 15.87 -6.29 4.20
C THR A 61 15.36 -5.10 5.01
N ARG A 62 14.31 -4.43 4.53
CA ARG A 62 13.60 -3.38 5.26
C ARG A 62 12.14 -3.74 5.43
N GLY A 63 11.57 -3.34 6.55
CA GLY A 63 10.14 -3.46 6.79
C GLY A 63 9.41 -2.20 6.37
N CYS A 64 8.29 -2.36 5.68
CA CYS A 64 7.39 -1.27 5.34
C CYS A 64 5.93 -1.71 5.48
N ASN A 65 5.05 -0.75 5.73
CA ASN A 65 3.63 -0.95 5.49
C ASN A 65 3.36 -0.80 3.99
N LEU A 66 2.69 -1.78 3.42
CA LEU A 66 2.16 -1.76 2.07
C LEU A 66 0.68 -1.42 2.17
N VAL A 67 0.25 -0.44 1.38
CA VAL A 67 -1.17 -0.08 1.27
C VAL A 67 -1.60 -0.18 -0.17
N LEU A 68 -2.68 -0.92 -0.37
CA LEU A 68 -3.22 -1.29 -1.66
C LEU A 68 -4.43 -0.41 -1.95
N PHE A 69 -4.34 0.41 -2.99
CA PHE A 69 -5.48 1.14 -3.54
C PHE A 69 -5.97 0.46 -4.83
N SER A 70 -7.08 0.94 -5.38
CA SER A 70 -7.67 0.38 -6.61
C SER A 70 -6.83 0.56 -7.88
N ASP A 71 -5.90 1.50 -7.92
CA ASP A 71 -5.09 1.85 -9.09
C ASP A 71 -3.57 1.76 -8.84
N CYS A 72 -3.14 1.79 -7.58
CA CYS A 72 -1.74 1.74 -7.20
C CYS A 72 -1.54 1.04 -5.85
N LEU A 73 -0.28 0.73 -5.57
CA LEU A 73 0.19 0.38 -4.23
C LEU A 73 1.18 1.44 -3.76
N ILE A 74 1.22 1.67 -2.45
CA ILE A 74 2.21 2.54 -1.83
C ILE A 74 2.97 1.79 -0.75
N THR A 75 4.22 2.16 -0.54
CA THR A 75 5.06 1.65 0.54
C THR A 75 5.43 2.75 1.51
N ILE A 76 5.40 2.43 2.80
CA ILE A 76 5.58 3.40 3.88
C ILE A 76 6.55 2.83 4.89
N GLU A 77 7.60 3.59 5.19
CA GLU A 77 8.52 3.26 6.27
C GLU A 77 8.17 4.05 7.53
N GLU A 78 8.00 3.32 8.64
CA GLU A 78 7.82 3.92 9.96
C GLU A 78 9.17 4.16 10.63
N HIS A 79 9.39 5.39 11.08
CA HIS A 79 10.58 5.77 11.84
C HIS A 79 10.18 6.24 13.24
N LYS A 80 10.70 5.57 14.25
CA LYS A 80 10.55 5.98 15.64
C LYS A 80 11.62 6.99 16.01
N ASN A 81 11.23 8.24 16.23
CA ASN A 81 12.12 9.31 16.67
C ASN A 81 11.66 9.86 18.02
N LYS A 82 12.46 9.67 19.08
CA LYS A 82 12.22 10.21 20.44
C LYS A 82 10.78 10.00 20.97
N GLY A 83 10.17 8.85 20.67
CA GLY A 83 8.81 8.50 21.12
C GLY A 83 7.69 8.88 20.16
N HIS A 84 7.99 9.56 19.06
CA HIS A 84 7.06 9.83 17.97
C HIS A 84 7.29 8.85 16.81
N VAL A 85 6.21 8.42 16.16
CA VAL A 85 6.26 7.65 14.91
C VAL A 85 6.07 8.62 13.77
N VAL A 86 7.02 8.65 12.84
CA VAL A 86 6.92 9.41 11.59
C VAL A 86 6.78 8.41 10.45
N ASN A 87 5.75 8.58 9.64
CA ASN A 87 5.50 7.77 8.46
C ASN A 87 6.12 8.47 7.25
N TYR A 88 7.03 7.78 6.54
CA TYR A 88 7.62 8.27 5.31
C TYR A 88 7.10 7.48 4.12
N LEU A 89 6.54 8.18 3.14
CA LEU A 89 6.16 7.57 1.87
C LEU A 89 7.44 7.24 1.09
N THR A 90 7.71 5.94 0.87
CA THR A 90 8.91 5.50 0.17
C THR A 90 8.67 5.29 -1.32
N SER A 91 7.49 4.80 -1.70
CA SER A 91 7.17 4.53 -3.10
C SER A 91 5.68 4.66 -3.39
N VAL A 92 5.36 5.10 -4.60
CA VAL A 92 4.03 5.00 -5.21
C VAL A 92 4.18 4.21 -6.50
N ILE A 93 3.53 3.05 -6.59
CA ILE A 93 3.74 2.09 -7.66
C ILE A 93 2.38 1.81 -8.33
N PRO A 94 2.13 2.36 -9.53
CA PRO A 94 0.92 2.09 -10.28
C PRO A 94 0.83 0.61 -10.69
N PHE A 95 -0.36 0.01 -10.65
CA PHE A 95 -0.49 -1.40 -11.06
C PHE A 95 -0.16 -1.66 -12.53
N ARG A 96 -0.33 -0.66 -13.39
CA ARG A 96 0.07 -0.74 -14.80
C ARG A 96 1.57 -1.02 -14.99
N SER A 97 2.39 -0.74 -13.98
CA SER A 97 3.84 -1.03 -13.97
C SER A 97 4.20 -2.29 -13.17
N CYS A 98 3.20 -3.00 -12.64
CA CYS A 98 3.41 -4.22 -11.86
C CYS A 98 3.18 -5.46 -12.72
N SER A 99 3.86 -6.54 -12.37
CA SER A 99 3.55 -7.89 -12.85
C SER A 99 3.40 -8.80 -11.64
N VAL A 100 2.34 -9.58 -11.62
CA VAL A 100 2.05 -10.53 -10.52
C VAL A 100 2.43 -11.93 -10.99
N GLY A 101 3.23 -12.63 -10.19
CA GLY A 101 3.64 -14.02 -10.47
C GLY A 101 3.35 -14.91 -9.28
N GLU A 102 2.96 -16.16 -9.55
CA GLU A 102 2.55 -17.14 -8.52
C GLU A 102 3.72 -17.88 -7.86
N ASN A 103 4.91 -17.82 -8.46
CA ASN A 103 6.11 -18.49 -7.95
C ASN A 103 7.18 -17.49 -7.56
N ALA A 104 7.95 -17.80 -6.50
CA ALA A 104 9.16 -17.06 -6.18
C ALA A 104 10.06 -17.02 -7.41
N LEU A 105 10.34 -15.82 -7.92
CA LEU A 105 11.22 -15.66 -9.07
C LEU A 105 12.60 -16.22 -8.70
N PRO A 106 13.33 -16.85 -9.63
CA PRO A 106 14.74 -17.18 -9.41
C PRO A 106 15.50 -15.96 -8.86
N GLU A 107 16.38 -16.14 -7.88
CA GLU A 107 17.13 -15.04 -7.22
C GLU A 107 17.82 -14.10 -8.23
N GLU A 108 18.24 -14.64 -9.38
CA GLU A 108 18.89 -13.91 -10.46
C GLU A 108 17.96 -12.87 -11.10
N THR A 109 16.70 -13.24 -11.37
CA THR A 109 15.66 -12.34 -11.89
C THR A 109 15.15 -11.34 -10.86
N GLN A 110 15.25 -11.64 -9.56
CA GLN A 110 14.81 -10.72 -8.50
C GLN A 110 15.65 -9.44 -8.46
N GLN A 111 16.91 -9.48 -8.93
CA GLN A 111 17.82 -8.34 -8.93
C GLN A 111 17.45 -7.27 -9.98
N ASP A 112 16.65 -7.63 -10.99
CA ASP A 112 16.23 -6.71 -12.05
C ASP A 112 15.00 -5.87 -11.67
N PHE A 113 14.29 -6.23 -10.61
CA PHE A 113 13.10 -5.51 -10.16
C PHE A 113 13.44 -4.44 -9.14
N ALA A 114 12.93 -3.22 -9.35
CA ALA A 114 13.07 -2.12 -8.39
C ALA A 114 12.37 -2.41 -7.05
N HIS A 115 11.27 -3.18 -7.08
CA HIS A 115 10.49 -3.58 -5.91
C HIS A 115 10.01 -5.02 -6.08
N TYR A 116 10.23 -5.86 -5.05
CA TYR A 116 9.77 -7.24 -5.02
C TYR A 116 9.06 -7.49 -3.69
N PHE A 117 7.85 -8.05 -3.78
CA PHE A 117 6.99 -8.31 -2.64
C PHE A 117 6.58 -9.78 -2.65
N ILE A 118 6.72 -10.45 -1.51
CA ILE A 118 6.29 -11.84 -1.34
C ILE A 118 4.97 -11.82 -0.58
N VAL A 119 3.90 -12.19 -1.27
CA VAL A 119 2.61 -12.43 -0.61
C VAL A 119 2.72 -13.78 0.08
N ALA A 120 2.91 -13.78 1.39
CA ALA A 120 2.81 -15.01 2.18
C ALA A 120 1.34 -15.42 2.21
N HIS A 121 0.99 -16.54 1.56
CA HIS A 121 -0.29 -17.19 1.81
C HIS A 121 -0.29 -17.67 3.26
N THR A 122 -0.85 -16.89 4.18
CA THR A 122 -1.46 -17.46 5.38
C THR A 122 -2.56 -18.37 4.86
N LYS A 123 -2.36 -19.70 4.99
CA LYS A 123 -3.47 -20.63 4.81
C LYS A 123 -4.65 -20.08 5.62
N PRO A 124 -5.87 -20.04 5.07
CA PRO A 124 -7.03 -19.70 5.89
C PRO A 124 -6.99 -20.63 7.09
N ASN A 125 -7.09 -20.04 8.28
CA ASN A 125 -7.13 -20.76 9.54
C ASN A 125 -8.30 -21.76 9.41
N GLN A 126 -7.98 -23.01 9.09
CA GLN A 126 -8.97 -24.08 9.07
C GLN A 126 -9.40 -24.18 10.53
N SER A 127 -10.60 -23.69 10.79
CA SER A 127 -11.32 -23.81 12.04
C SER A 127 -11.03 -25.19 12.63
N ALA A 128 -10.47 -25.22 13.84
CA ALA A 128 -10.42 -26.43 14.62
C ALA A 128 -11.88 -26.89 14.81
N GLU A 129 -12.22 -28.03 14.21
CA GLU A 129 -13.35 -28.87 14.64
C GLU A 129 -13.13 -29.38 16.08
#